data_AF-A0A529LTE8-F1
#
_entry.id   AF-A0A529LTE8-F1
#
_cell.length_a   1.000
_cell.length_b   1.000
_cell.length_c   1.000
_cell.angle_alpha   90.00
_cell.angle_beta   90.00
_cell.angle_gamma   90.00
#
_symmetry.space_group_name_H-M   'P 1'
#
loop_
_entity.id
_entity.type
_entity.pdbx_description
1 polymer ?
#
loop_
_entity_poly.entity_id
_entity_poly.type
_entity_poly.pdbx_seq_one_letter_code
_entity_poly.pdbx_strand_id
1 'polypeptide(L)' 'FDILATLAARPNEVVSKKDLLAHVWPDVTVEEGSLRFHMANLRKAVGDGKDGARYIATLAGRGYCFVAPISRSGSRNDVH' A
#
# COMPACT_ATOMS: atom_id res chain seq x y z
N PHE A 1 -2.83 6.74 -8.14
CA PHE A 1 -1.65 6.29 -7.35
C PHE A 1 -2.03 6.05 -5.89
N ASP A 2 -3.32 6.01 -5.58
CA ASP A 2 -3.83 6.33 -4.25
C ASP A 2 -3.84 5.12 -3.32
N ILE A 3 -3.81 3.89 -3.87
CA ILE A 3 -3.63 2.67 -3.08
C ILE A 3 -2.29 2.70 -2.33
N LEU A 4 -1.20 3.01 -3.03
CA LEU A 4 0.13 3.05 -2.40
C LEU A 4 0.18 4.14 -1.34
N ALA A 5 -0.33 5.33 -1.65
CA ALA A 5 -0.40 6.43 -0.71
C ALA A 5 -1.21 6.07 0.55
N THR A 6 -2.37 5.41 0.38
CA THR A 6 -3.23 4.97 1.49
C THR A 6 -2.50 3.96 2.39
N LEU A 7 -1.82 2.98 1.79
CA LEU A 7 -1.06 1.98 2.55
C LEU A 7 0.21 2.57 3.19
N ALA A 8 0.92 3.46 2.49
CA ALA A 8 2.14 4.10 2.97
C ALA A 8 1.87 5.16 4.07
N ALA A 9 0.68 5.76 4.07
CA ALA A 9 0.23 6.64 5.15
C ALA A 9 0.00 5.87 6.46
N ARG A 10 -0.25 4.57 6.39
CA ARG A 10 -0.48 3.66 7.52
C ARG A 10 0.48 2.46 7.47
N PRO A 11 1.79 2.67 7.60
CA PRO A 11 2.76 1.59 7.51
C PRO A 11 2.54 0.57 8.61
N ASN A 12 2.71 -0.71 8.27
CA ASN A 12 2.48 -1.86 9.14
C ASN A 12 1.03 -2.02 9.63
N GLU A 13 0.09 -1.25 9.10
CA GLU A 13 -1.34 -1.38 9.38
C GLU A 13 -2.04 -2.15 8.26
N VAL A 14 -2.98 -3.02 8.64
CA VAL A 14 -3.79 -3.76 7.68
C VAL A 14 -4.97 -2.90 7.27
N VAL A 15 -4.95 -2.43 6.03
CA VAL A 15 -6.08 -1.72 5.43
C VAL A 15 -7.00 -2.73 4.74
N SER A 16 -8.27 -2.73 5.11
CA SER A 16 -9.23 -3.68 4.54
C SER A 16 -9.48 -3.39 3.07
N LYS A 17 -9.93 -4.42 2.32
CA LYS A 17 -10.34 -4.21 0.93
C LYS A 17 -11.44 -3.16 0.82
N LYS A 18 -12.41 -3.19 1.73
CA LYS A 18 -13.54 -2.24 1.75
C LYS A 18 -13.04 -0.81 1.97
N ASP A 19 -12.10 -0.62 2.89
CA ASP A 19 -11.54 0.71 3.15
C ASP A 19 -10.71 1.21 1.98
N LEU A 20 -9.91 0.34 1.34
CA LEU A 20 -9.20 0.71 0.11
C LEU A 20 -10.15 1.12 -1.01
N LEU A 21 -11.23 0.35 -1.22
CA LEU A 21 -12.23 0.68 -2.22
C LEU A 21 -12.92 2.01 -1.89
N ALA A 22 -13.34 2.21 -0.64
CA ALA A 22 -14.00 3.45 -0.21
C ALA A 22 -13.09 4.68 -0.28
N HIS A 23 -11.78 4.52 -0.06
CA HIS A 23 -10.84 5.65 -0.06
C HIS A 23 -10.32 6.01 -1.46
N VAL A 24 -10.07 5.00 -2.30
CA VAL A 24 -9.52 5.19 -3.64
C VAL A 24 -10.62 5.40 -4.68
N TRP A 25 -11.80 4.81 -4.46
CA TRP A 25 -12.93 4.84 -5.37
C TRP A 25 -14.26 5.08 -4.61
N PRO A 26 -14.43 6.24 -3.97
CA PRO A 26 -15.64 6.54 -3.20
C PRO A 26 -16.92 6.50 -4.05
N ASP A 27 -16.84 6.92 -5.33
CA ASP A 27 -17.99 7.11 -6.21
C ASP A 27 -18.08 6.05 -7.33
N VAL A 28 -17.29 4.97 -7.24
CA VAL A 28 -17.22 3.95 -8.29
C VAL A 28 -17.44 2.56 -7.69
N THR A 29 -18.40 1.82 -8.24
CA THR A 29 -18.57 0.40 -7.92
C THR A 29 -17.46 -0.40 -8.57
N VAL A 30 -16.37 -0.61 -7.84
CA VAL A 30 -15.21 -1.37 -8.29
C VAL A 30 -15.31 -2.80 -7.78
N GLU A 31 -15.25 -3.77 -8.69
CA GLU A 31 -15.23 -5.19 -8.33
C GLU A 31 -13.90 -5.59 -7.66
N GLU A 32 -13.93 -6.66 -6.86
CA GLU A 32 -12.72 -7.20 -6.25
C GLU A 32 -11.62 -7.55 -7.29
N GLY A 33 -12.02 -7.96 -8.49
CA GLY A 33 -11.10 -8.27 -9.59
C GLY A 33 -10.25 -7.05 -9.98
N SER A 34 -10.87 -5.87 -10.04
CA SER A 34 -10.17 -4.62 -10.34
C SER A 34 -9.19 -4.23 -9.23
N LEU A 35 -9.55 -4.42 -7.95
CA LEU A 35 -8.61 -4.18 -6.85
C LEU A 35 -7.36 -5.08 -6.97
N ARG A 36 -7.56 -6.37 -7.27
CA ARG A 36 -6.45 -7.32 -7.47
C ARG A 36 -5.56 -6.92 -8.66
N PHE A 37 -6.16 -6.45 -9.76
CA PHE A 37 -5.43 -5.97 -10.93
C PHE A 37 -4.56 -4.75 -10.60
N HIS A 38 -5.13 -3.73 -9.96
CA HIS A 38 -4.37 -2.54 -9.55
C HIS A 38 -3.27 -2.89 -8.55
N MET A 39 -3.53 -3.82 -7.62
CA MET A 39 -2.52 -4.31 -6.68
C MET A 39 -1.37 -5.03 -7.39
N ALA A 40 -1.65 -5.86 -8.39
CA ALA A 40 -0.61 -6.54 -9.17
C ALA A 40 0.27 -5.55 -9.96
N ASN A 41 -0.33 -4.52 -10.55
CA ASN A 41 0.41 -3.46 -11.25
C ASN A 41 1.24 -2.63 -10.26
N LEU A 42 0.67 -2.31 -9.10
CA LEU A 42 1.38 -1.58 -8.05
C LEU A 42 2.63 -2.34 -7.58
N ARG A 43 2.49 -3.65 -7.30
CA ARG A 43 3.62 -4.52 -6.94
C ARG A 43 4.74 -4.48 -7.98
N LYS A 44 4.39 -4.58 -9.27
CA LYS A 44 5.37 -4.48 -10.35
C LYS A 44 6.07 -3.13 -10.37
N ALA A 45 5.32 -2.04 -10.18
CA ALA A 45 5.85 -0.69 -10.20
C ALA A 45 6.84 -0.42 -9.06
N VAL A 46 6.57 -0.93 -7.85
CA VAL A 46 7.47 -0.79 -6.69
C VAL A 46 8.55 -1.88 -6.62
N GLY A 47 8.54 -2.85 -7.54
CA GLY A 47 9.47 -3.97 -7.51
C GLY A 47 9.23 -4.96 -6.36
N ASP A 48 8.00 -5.05 -5.83
CA ASP A 48 7.62 -6.05 -4.83
C ASP A 48 7.86 -7.47 -5.36
N GLY A 49 8.61 -8.25 -4.60
CA GLY A 49 9.05 -9.59 -4.96
C GLY A 49 10.33 -9.67 -5.80
N LYS A 50 10.89 -8.53 -6.25
CA LYS A 50 12.22 -8.51 -6.91
C LYS A 50 13.32 -8.55 -5.86
N ASP A 51 14.33 -9.38 -6.07
CA ASP A 51 15.51 -9.50 -5.21
C ASP A 51 15.18 -9.71 -3.70
N GLY A 52 14.06 -10.37 -3.42
CA GLY A 52 13.56 -10.60 -2.06
C GLY A 52 12.89 -9.39 -1.39
N ALA A 53 12.79 -8.24 -2.07
CA ALA A 53 12.12 -7.06 -1.54
C ALA A 53 10.63 -7.33 -1.32
N ARG A 54 10.12 -6.98 -0.13
CA ARG A 54 8.72 -7.11 0.24
C ARG A 54 8.17 -5.75 0.69
N TYR A 55 7.35 -5.14 -0.16
CA TYR A 55 6.69 -3.86 0.10
C TYR A 55 5.24 -4.06 0.55
N ILE A 56 4.51 -5.00 -0.05
CA ILE A 56 3.07 -5.15 0.17
C ILE A 56 2.72 -6.58 0.59
N ALA A 57 2.29 -6.75 1.83
CA ALA A 57 1.73 -8.00 2.34
C ALA A 57 0.23 -8.10 2.03
N THR A 58 -0.20 -9.26 1.53
CA THR A 58 -1.62 -9.63 1.46
C THR A 58 -1.96 -10.50 2.68
N LEU A 59 -2.97 -10.10 3.45
CA LEU A 59 -3.56 -10.95 4.49
C LEU A 59 -4.90 -11.49 3.97
N ALA A 60 -4.96 -12.79 3.71
CA ALA A 60 -6.15 -13.46 3.19
C ALA A 60 -7.37 -13.15 4.08
N GLY A 61 -8.47 -12.72 3.45
CA GLY A 61 -9.70 -12.35 4.15
C GLY A 61 -9.66 -11.05 4.94
N ARG A 62 -8.50 -10.40 5.12
CA ARG A 62 -8.38 -9.15 5.89
C ARG A 62 -8.12 -7.94 5.01
N GLY A 63 -7.11 -7.99 4.15
CA GLY A 63 -6.73 -6.83 3.34
C GLY A 63 -5.25 -6.81 2.97
N TYR A 64 -4.69 -5.60 2.91
CA TYR A 64 -3.32 -5.34 2.48
C TYR A 64 -2.58 -4.47 3.48
N CYS A 65 -1.28 -4.66 3.58
CA CYS A 65 -0.42 -3.93 4.50
C CYS A 65 0.87 -3.52 3.80
N PHE A 66 1.29 -2.27 4.01
CA PHE A 66 2.62 -1.82 3.60
C PHE A 66 3.64 -2.24 4.66
N VAL A 67 4.55 -3.14 4.30
CA VAL A 67 5.51 -3.76 5.23
C VAL A 67 6.96 -3.34 4.98
N ALA A 68 7.20 -2.52 3.95
CA ALA A 68 8.54 -2.02 3.72
C ALA A 68 8.95 -0.99 4.79
N PRO A 69 10.22 -0.97 5.20
CA PRO A 69 10.73 0.01 6.15
C PRO A 69 10.64 1.42 5.54
N ILE A 70 9.87 2.30 6.20
CA ILE A 70 9.82 3.71 5.84
C ILE A 70 10.90 4.44 6.64
N SER A 71 12.02 4.77 5.97
CA SER A 71 12.89 5.83 6.49
C SER A 71 12.22 7.16 6.19
N ARG A 72 11.58 7.76 7.20
CA ARG A 72 11.28 9.19 7.14
C ARG A 72 12.64 9.87 7.11
N SER A 73 12.96 10.57 6.03
CA SER A 73 14.09 11.47 5.97
C SER A 73 13.87 12.52 7.06
N GLY A 74 14.39 12.26 8.25
CA GLY A 74 14.43 13.25 9.30
C GLY A 74 15.23 14.40 8.75
N SER A 75 14.57 15.55 8.57
CA SER A 75 15.25 16.83 8.60
C SER A 75 15.97 16.91 9.94
N ARG A 76 17.21 16.46 9.94
CA ARG A 76 18.18 16.60 11.02
C ARG A 76 18.48 18.09 11.12
N ASN A 77 17.68 18.79 11.91
CA ASN A 77 18.02 20.11 12.38
C ASN A 77 18.90 19.94 13.62
N ASP A 78 20.15 19.54 13.40
CA ASP A 78 21.21 19.69 14.41
C ASP A 78 21.55 21.18 14.48
N VAL A 79 21.02 21.87 15.49
CA VAL A 79 21.48 23.21 15.89
C VAL A 79 22.60 23.02 16.92
N HIS A 80 23.81 23.45 16.54
CA HIS A 80 24.91 23.70 17.46
C HIS A 80 24.63 24.93 18.33
#